data_AF-A0A6M3X6B3-F1
#
_entry.id   AF-A0A6M3X6B3-F1
#
_cell.length_a   1.000
_cell.length_b   1.000
_cell.length_c   1.000
_cell.angle_alpha   90.00
_cell.angle_beta   90.00
_cell.angle_gamma   90.00
#
_symmetry.space_group_name_H-M   'P 1'
#
loop_
_entity.id
_entity.type
_entity.pdbx_description
1 polymer ?
#
loop_
_entity_poly.entity_id
_entity_poly.type
_entity_poly.pdbx_seq_one_letter_code
_entity_poly.pdbx_strand_id
1 'polypeptide(L)' 'MEVDISLKSDQLNKEDLRALLQAIRDCEMATFPNKEISIWVEVPDFTSAECTEILMSIKPPFNHGPVNYPRLKP' A
#
# COMPACT_ATOMS: atom_id res chain seq x y z
N MET A 1 2.82 4.42 -20.49
CA MET A 1 1.89 5.49 -20.05
C MET A 1 1.92 5.44 -18.55
N GLU A 2 2.24 6.57 -17.94
CA GLU A 2 2.29 6.74 -16.48
C GLU A 2 0.99 7.41 -16.05
N VAL A 3 0.39 6.91 -14.98
CA VAL A 3 -0.87 7.42 -14.43
C VAL A 3 -0.71 7.52 -12.93
N ASP A 4 -0.69 8.76 -12.44
CA ASP A 4 -0.59 9.04 -11.01
C ASP A 4 -1.98 9.23 -10.41
N ILE A 5 -2.28 8.47 -9.35
CA ILE A 5 -3.53 8.57 -8.60
C ILE A 5 -3.18 8.89 -7.15
N SER A 6 -3.69 10.01 -6.65
CA SER A 6 -3.53 10.43 -5.25
C SER A 6 -4.85 10.33 -4.50
N LEU A 7 -4.89 9.53 -3.44
CA LEU A 7 -6.02 9.42 -2.51
C LEU A 7 -5.61 10.02 -1.16
N LYS A 8 -6.44 10.90 -0.59
CA LYS A 8 -6.27 11.41 0.77
C LYS A 8 -7.52 11.08 1.57
N SER A 9 -7.33 10.61 2.80
CA SER A 9 -8.40 10.36 3.74
C SER A 9 -7.91 10.62 5.15
N ASP A 10 -8.65 11.46 5.87
CA ASP A 10 -8.35 11.82 7.26
C ASP A 10 -8.93 10.80 8.26
N GLN A 11 -9.65 9.78 7.77
CA GLN A 11 -10.44 8.85 8.59
C GLN A 11 -10.05 7.39 8.39
N LEU A 12 -9.04 7.12 7.56
CA LEU A 12 -8.67 5.76 7.19
C LEU A 12 -7.88 5.11 8.34
N ASN A 13 -8.52 4.20 9.05
CA ASN A 13 -7.88 3.46 10.12
C ASN A 13 -7.03 2.29 9.55
N LYS A 14 -6.36 1.56 10.45
CA LYS A 14 -5.46 0.45 10.09
C LYS A 14 -6.16 -0.64 9.27
N GLU A 15 -7.38 -1.01 9.63
CA GLU A 15 -8.12 -2.08 8.96
C GLU A 15 -8.62 -1.65 7.59
N ASP A 16 -9.10 -0.40 7.49
CA ASP A 16 -9.53 0.17 6.21
C ASP A 16 -8.36 0.28 5.24
N LEU A 17 -7.17 0.65 5.73
CA LEU A 17 -5.99 0.76 4.88
C LEU A 17 -5.57 -0.60 4.37
N ARG A 18 -5.58 -1.61 5.24
CA ARG A 18 -5.33 -2.99 4.85
C ARG A 18 -6.34 -3.45 3.80
N ALA A 19 -7.63 -3.17 3.99
CA ALA A 19 -8.68 -3.55 3.05
C ALA A 19 -8.50 -2.84 1.69
N LEU A 20 -8.14 -1.56 1.69
CA LEU A 20 -7.85 -0.79 0.48
C LEU A 20 -6.67 -1.39 -0.30
N LEU A 21 -5.55 -1.66 0.40
CA LEU A 21 -4.38 -2.26 -0.22
C LEU A 21 -4.67 -3.66 -0.77
N GLN A 22 -5.48 -4.45 -0.07
CA GLN A 22 -5.91 -5.76 -0.53
C GLN A 22 -6.76 -5.65 -1.80
N ALA A 23 -7.72 -4.73 -1.84
CA ALA A 23 -8.55 -4.49 -3.02
C ALA A 23 -7.73 -4.04 -4.24
N ILE A 24 -6.71 -3.20 -4.02
CA ILE A 24 -5.79 -2.80 -5.10
C ILE A 24 -5.03 -4.02 -5.62
N ARG A 25 -4.51 -4.86 -4.73
CA ARG A 25 -3.77 -6.08 -5.11
C ARG A 25 -4.65 -7.08 -5.86
N ASP A 26 -5.88 -7.29 -5.43
CA ASP A 26 -6.84 -8.17 -6.11
C ASP A 26 -7.15 -7.66 -7.52
N CYS A 27 -7.34 -6.34 -7.67
CA CYS A 27 -7.57 -5.69 -8.96
C CYS A 27 -6.36 -5.83 -9.90
N GLU A 28 -5.15 -5.61 -9.39
CA GLU A 28 -3.89 -5.80 -10.12
C GLU A 28 -3.79 -7.23 -10.66
N MET A 29 -3.97 -8.23 -9.79
CA MET A 29 -3.85 -9.64 -10.16
C MET A 29 -4.90 -10.06 -11.18
N ALA A 30 -6.12 -9.51 -11.10
CA ALA A 30 -7.21 -9.84 -12.01
C ALA A 30 -7.09 -9.15 -13.38
N THR A 31 -6.66 -7.89 -13.40
CA THR A 31 -6.76 -7.02 -14.59
C THR A 31 -5.42 -6.83 -15.29
N PHE A 32 -4.34 -6.81 -14.52
CA PHE A 32 -3.01 -6.44 -14.99
C PHE A 32 -1.92 -7.46 -14.60
N PRO A 33 -2.11 -8.77 -14.84
CA PRO A 33 -1.22 -9.83 -14.32
C PRO A 33 0.24 -9.74 -14.81
N ASN A 34 0.48 -9.01 -15.90
CA ASN A 34 1.81 -8.84 -16.52
C ASN A 34 2.29 -7.38 -16.47
N LYS A 35 1.70 -6.53 -15.62
CA LYS A 35 2.13 -5.14 -15.45
C LYS A 35 2.61 -4.95 -14.03
N GLU A 36 3.58 -4.06 -13.88
CA GLU A 36 4.05 -3.62 -12.58
C GLU A 36 3.25 -2.38 -12.17
N ILE A 37 2.62 -2.43 -11.00
CA ILE A 37 1.91 -1.30 -10.40
C ILE A 37 2.68 -0.89 -9.15
N SER A 38 3.19 0.34 -9.14
CA SER A 38 3.81 0.94 -7.97
C SER A 38 2.77 1.72 -7.18
N ILE A 39 2.70 1.47 -5.87
CA ILE A 39 1.78 2.16 -4.97
C ILE A 39 2.60 2.85 -3.89
N TRP A 40 2.40 4.16 -3.74
CA TRP A 40 2.99 4.94 -2.66
C TRP A 40 1.90 5.34 -1.67
N VAL A 41 2.11 5.04 -0.38
CA VAL A 41 1.15 5.38 0.67
C VAL A 41 1.88 6.12 1.78
N GLU A 42 1.37 7.30 2.12
CA GLU A 42 1.84 8.08 3.27
C GLU A 42 0.85 7.99 4.42
N VAL A 43 1.29 7.42 5.53
CA VAL A 43 0.48 7.24 6.75
C VAL A 43 1.23 7.82 7.95
N PRO A 44 1.15 9.14 8.18
CA PRO A 44 1.98 9.83 9.17
C PRO A 44 1.69 9.38 10.61
N ASP A 45 0.49 8.86 10.86
CA ASP A 45 0.03 8.48 12.19
C ASP A 45 0.41 7.03 12.58
N PHE A 46 0.94 6.25 11.63
CA PHE A 46 1.25 4.84 11.87
C PHE A 46 2.74 4.65 12.14
N THR A 47 3.04 3.75 13.08
CA THR A 47 4.42 3.34 13.34
C THR A 47 4.94 2.44 12.22
N SER A 48 6.27 2.37 12.10
CA SER A 48 6.89 1.48 11.11
C SER A 48 6.52 0.00 11.32
N ALA A 49 6.29 -0.42 12.56
CA ALA A 49 5.83 -1.78 12.86
C ALA A 49 4.42 -2.03 12.33
N GLU A 50 3.49 -1.09 12.54
CA GLU A 50 2.12 -1.19 12.04
C GLU A 50 2.06 -1.21 10.51
N CYS A 51 2.82 -0.33 9.84
CA CYS A 51 2.92 -0.35 8.39
C CYS A 51 3.45 -1.70 7.88
N THR A 52 4.46 -2.24 8.54
CA THR A 52 5.06 -3.54 8.18
C THR A 52 4.04 -4.67 8.34
N GLU A 53 3.28 -4.69 9.44
CA GLU A 53 2.24 -5.67 9.69
C GLU A 53 1.14 -5.64 8.61
N ILE A 54 0.66 -4.44 8.26
CA ILE A 54 -0.33 -4.27 7.18
C ILE A 54 0.22 -4.84 5.87
N LEU A 55 1.43 -4.43 5.48
CA LEU A 55 2.04 -4.84 4.21
C LEU A 55 2.30 -6.36 4.15
N MET A 56 2.71 -7.00 5.24
CA MET A 56 2.89 -8.46 5.30
C MET A 56 1.56 -9.24 5.22
N SER A 57 0.44 -8.60 5.57
CA SER A 57 -0.88 -9.23 5.57
C SER A 57 -1.51 -9.33 4.17
N ILE A 58 -1.09 -8.50 3.22
CA ILE A 58 -1.66 -8.46 1.86
C ILE A 58 -1.31 -9.71 1.05
N LYS A 59 -2.26 -10.23 0.27
CA LYS A 59 -2.10 -11.44 -0.57
C LYS A 59 -2.57 -11.21 -2.02
N PRO A 60 -1.94 -11.86 -3.02
CA PRO A 60 -0.62 -12.48 -2.95
C PRO A 60 0.44 -11.42 -2.61
N PRO A 61 1.58 -11.80 -2.00
CA PRO A 61 2.63 -10.86 -1.65
C PRO A 61 3.10 -10.07 -2.89
N PHE A 62 3.56 -8.84 -2.69
CA PHE A 62 4.12 -8.01 -3.75
C PHE A 62 5.41 -8.62 -4.30
N ASN A 63 5.64 -8.48 -5.61
CA ASN A 63 6.84 -9.02 -6.26
C ASN A 63 8.11 -8.20 -5.94
N HIS A 64 7.93 -6.89 -5.73
CA HIS A 64 8.97 -5.94 -5.34
C HIS A 64 8.48 -5.15 -4.13
N GLY A 65 9.26 -5.15 -3.04
CA GLY A 65 8.77 -4.70 -1.74
C GLY A 65 7.88 -5.74 -1.04
N PRO A 66 7.30 -5.42 0.14
CA PRO A 66 7.07 -4.07 0.64
C PRO A 66 8.32 -3.38 1.19
N VAL A 67 8.51 -2.11 0.84
CA VAL A 67 9.56 -1.26 1.42
C VAL A 67 8.89 -0.22 2.31
N ASN A 68 9.20 -0.26 3.60
CA ASN A 68 8.78 0.76 4.53
C ASN A 68 9.88 1.80 4.64
N TYR A 69 9.59 3.03 4.19
CA TYR A 69 10.47 4.17 4.38
C TYR A 69 10.06 4.87 5.67
N PRO A 70 10.79 4.69 6.80
CA PRO A 70 10.51 5.47 7.98
C PRO A 70 10.66 6.95 7.64
N ARG A 71 9.66 7.75 8.01
CA ARG A 71 9.73 9.21 7.84
C ARG A 71 10.96 9.69 8.60
N LEU A 72 11.98 10.17 7.88
CA LEU A 72 13.09 10.89 8.50
C LEU A 72 12.48 12.14 9.14
N LYS A 73 12.52 12.22 10.47
CA LYS A 73 12.13 13.46 11.16
C LYS A 73 13.06 14.57 10.66
N PRO A 74 12.55 15.76 10.30
CA PRO A 74 13.39 16.92 10.07
C PRO A 74 14.14 17.32 11.36
#